data_AF-A0A917WP86-F1
#
_entry.id   AF-A0A917WP86-F1
#
_cell.length_a   1.000
_cell.length_b   1.000
_cell.length_c   1.000
_cell.angle_alpha   90.00
_cell.angle_beta   90.00
_cell.angle_gamma   90.00
#
_symmetry.space_group_name_H-M   'P 1'
#
loop_
_entity.id
_entity.type
_entity.pdbx_description
1 polymer ?
#
loop_
_entity_poly.entity_id
_entity_poly.type
_entity_poly.pdbx_seq_one_letter_code
_entity_poly.pdbx_strand_id
1 'polypeptide(L)'
;MMASGKSAKRSRPVAPVVSRRQGLPWITIGAVAVVVALIAAIFVVVYSKQRDKDADAAAAAPWVPSADNMDPSTAIPGIYVGKSVTADGTITYPDYKAALHVNATQRVAYDRFPPVGGPHDATWAACNGVVYGKAVRDENMVHTLEHGAVWIAYNPAKLAPGDLDVLKGLVTGQTFISMSPYPTLDQPISLQSWGHQLKVQSASDPRVKEFITALRLNQYVYPEIGATCDQPTFDTENPPAFDPSPRGADAIPLSGAGLTTATSEMAGADSGSQSGEVSGVQTGATSGAATSPAVTAGSGTAGTAPVTPSATAGTGTPAATPTSR
;
A
#
# COMPACT_ATOMS: atom_id res chain seq x y z
N MET A 1 -4.55 56.49 -107.16
CA MET A 1 -4.41 55.27 -106.34
C MET A 1 -4.97 55.58 -104.96
N MET A 2 -6.07 54.92 -104.57
CA MET A 2 -6.69 55.06 -103.25
C MET A 2 -5.93 54.27 -102.20
N ALA A 3 -5.80 54.81 -100.99
CA ALA A 3 -5.94 54.06 -99.74
C ALA A 3 -6.09 55.03 -98.55
N SER A 4 -7.33 55.15 -98.06
CA SER A 4 -7.68 55.81 -96.81
C SER A 4 -7.40 54.85 -95.65
N GLY A 5 -6.45 55.20 -94.77
CA GLY A 5 -6.16 54.46 -93.55
C GLY A 5 -6.93 55.04 -92.35
N LYS A 6 -8.03 54.40 -91.97
CA LYS A 6 -8.81 54.73 -90.76
C LYS A 6 -8.04 54.34 -89.49
N SER A 7 -8.07 55.24 -88.51
CA SER A 7 -7.54 55.11 -87.15
C SER A 7 -8.18 53.94 -86.38
N ALA A 8 -7.37 53.16 -85.65
CA ALA A 8 -7.83 52.18 -84.67
C ALA A 8 -7.37 52.59 -83.27
N LYS A 9 -8.30 53.09 -82.45
CA LYS A 9 -8.11 53.29 -81.00
C LYS A 9 -8.01 51.91 -80.33
N ARG A 10 -6.87 51.61 -79.69
CA ARG A 10 -6.70 50.47 -78.78
C ARG A 10 -7.58 50.67 -77.54
N SER A 11 -8.62 49.85 -77.37
CA SER A 11 -9.34 49.75 -76.09
C SER A 11 -8.54 48.92 -75.09
N ARG A 12 -8.26 49.47 -73.91
CA ARG A 12 -7.73 48.70 -72.77
C ARG A 12 -8.86 47.81 -72.22
N PRO A 13 -8.63 46.52 -71.94
CA PRO A 13 -9.62 45.71 -71.25
C PRO A 13 -9.74 46.17 -69.80
N VAL A 14 -10.96 46.48 -69.36
CA VAL A 14 -11.26 46.68 -67.94
C VAL A 14 -11.28 45.30 -67.30
N ALA A 15 -10.39 45.07 -66.33
CA ALA A 15 -10.40 43.83 -65.56
C ALA A 15 -11.74 43.71 -64.80
N PRO A 16 -12.41 42.55 -64.80
CA PRO A 16 -13.65 42.38 -64.06
C PRO A 16 -13.35 42.46 -62.56
N VAL A 17 -13.89 43.47 -61.88
CA VAL A 17 -13.95 43.50 -60.41
C VAL A 17 -14.98 42.47 -59.98
N VAL A 18 -14.54 41.23 -59.79
CA VAL A 18 -15.35 40.20 -59.15
C VAL A 18 -15.41 40.54 -57.66
N SER A 19 -16.41 41.32 -57.25
CA SER A 19 -16.72 41.45 -55.82
C SER A 19 -17.40 40.16 -55.36
N ARG A 20 -16.60 39.11 -55.10
CA ARG A 20 -17.08 37.99 -54.30
C ARG A 20 -17.30 38.54 -52.89
N ARG A 21 -18.54 38.91 -52.58
CA ARG A 21 -19.01 38.95 -51.19
C ARG A 21 -18.93 37.51 -50.68
N GLN A 22 -17.76 37.11 -50.17
CA GLN A 22 -17.67 35.89 -49.38
C GLN A 22 -18.55 36.11 -48.16
N GLY A 23 -19.73 35.49 -48.15
CA GLY A 23 -20.59 35.48 -46.96
C GLY A 23 -19.81 34.91 -45.78
N LEU A 24 -20.17 35.33 -44.55
CA LEU A 24 -19.50 34.80 -43.36
C LEU A 24 -19.46 33.26 -43.41
N PRO A 25 -18.30 32.64 -43.13
CA PRO A 25 -18.15 31.20 -43.18
C PRO A 25 -18.83 30.56 -41.97
N TRP A 26 -20.17 30.47 -42.00
CA TRP A 26 -20.99 29.97 -40.89
C TRP A 26 -20.58 28.57 -40.42
N ILE A 27 -20.07 27.73 -41.32
CA ILE A 27 -19.55 26.40 -40.97
C ILE A 27 -18.30 26.52 -40.08
N THR A 28 -17.36 27.40 -40.39
CA THR A 28 -16.15 27.57 -39.56
C THR A 28 -16.50 28.24 -38.23
N ILE A 29 -17.43 29.18 -38.22
CA ILE A 29 -17.93 29.82 -36.99
C ILE A 29 -18.61 28.78 -36.10
N GLY A 30 -19.47 27.92 -36.68
CA GLY A 30 -20.09 26.81 -35.96
C GLY A 30 -19.08 25.83 -35.40
N ALA A 31 -18.06 25.45 -36.19
CA ALA A 31 -16.98 24.57 -35.74
C ALA A 31 -16.19 25.19 -34.57
N VAL A 32 -15.84 26.47 -34.65
CA VAL A 32 -15.15 27.19 -33.56
C VAL A 32 -16.03 27.26 -32.31
N ALA A 33 -17.33 27.54 -32.45
CA ALA A 33 -18.25 27.57 -31.31
C ALA A 33 -18.33 26.22 -30.59
N VAL A 34 -18.38 25.11 -31.34
CA VAL A 34 -18.35 23.75 -30.75
C VAL A 34 -17.05 23.49 -29.99
N VAL A 35 -15.90 23.86 -30.57
CA VAL A 35 -14.59 23.69 -29.90
C VAL A 35 -14.53 24.53 -28.62
N VAL A 36 -14.97 25.79 -28.66
CA VAL A 36 -15.01 26.65 -27.47
C VAL A 36 -15.94 26.07 -26.39
N ALA A 37 -17.10 25.54 -26.78
CA ALA A 37 -18.02 24.89 -25.84
C ALA A 37 -17.38 23.64 -25.20
N LEU A 38 -16.66 22.82 -25.98
CA LEU A 38 -15.94 21.65 -25.45
C LEU A 38 -14.83 22.07 -24.47
N ILE A 39 -14.04 23.09 -24.82
CA ILE A 39 -12.99 23.62 -23.94
C ILE A 39 -13.59 24.14 -22.64
N ALA A 40 -14.70 24.89 -22.72
CA ALA A 40 -15.39 25.39 -21.53
C ALA A 40 -15.91 24.24 -20.65
N ALA A 41 -16.48 23.19 -21.24
CA ALA A 41 -16.92 22.01 -20.49
C ALA A 41 -15.76 21.28 -19.80
N ILE A 42 -14.64 21.07 -20.50
CA ILE A 42 -13.42 20.48 -19.92
C ILE A 42 -12.90 21.38 -18.79
N PHE A 43 -12.84 22.69 -18.99
CA PHE A 43 -12.40 23.64 -17.97
C PHE A 43 -13.26 23.57 -16.71
N VAL A 44 -14.59 23.51 -16.84
CA VAL A 44 -15.52 23.36 -15.70
C VAL A 44 -15.25 22.07 -14.94
N VAL A 45 -15.08 20.94 -15.64
CA VAL A 45 -14.79 19.63 -15.00
C VAL A 45 -13.42 19.63 -14.30
N VAL A 46 -12.40 20.20 -14.93
CA VAL A 46 -11.06 20.28 -14.33
C VAL A 46 -11.07 21.21 -13.12
N TYR A 47 -11.72 22.36 -13.22
CA TYR A 47 -11.85 23.32 -12.12
C TYR A 47 -12.64 22.74 -10.94
N SER A 48 -13.76 22.05 -11.20
CA SER A 48 -14.52 21.39 -10.13
C SER A 48 -13.69 20.30 -9.44
N LYS A 49 -13.03 19.43 -10.22
CA LYS A 49 -12.15 18.40 -9.66
C LYS A 49 -10.98 18.98 -8.87
N GLN A 50 -10.43 20.10 -9.30
CA GLN A 50 -9.34 20.75 -8.56
C GLN A 50 -9.85 21.29 -7.22
N ARG A 51 -11.02 21.93 -7.20
CA ARG A 51 -11.65 22.38 -5.95
C ARG A 51 -11.96 21.24 -5.00
N ASP A 52 -12.46 20.12 -5.52
CA ASP A 52 -12.73 18.92 -4.71
C ASP A 52 -11.43 18.37 -4.10
N LYS A 53 -10.34 18.33 -4.89
CA LYS A 53 -9.01 17.96 -4.39
C LYS A 53 -8.49 18.91 -3.32
N ASP A 54 -8.64 20.21 -3.52
CA ASP A 54 -8.19 21.22 -2.55
C ASP A 54 -8.98 21.10 -1.24
N ALA A 55 -10.29 20.84 -1.32
CA ALA A 55 -11.14 20.59 -0.16
C ALA A 55 -10.76 19.29 0.57
N ASP A 56 -10.52 18.20 -0.18
CA ASP A 56 -10.05 16.93 0.38
C ASP A 56 -8.67 17.10 1.07
N ALA A 57 -7.75 17.84 0.45
CA ALA A 57 -6.43 18.12 1.03
C ALA A 57 -6.54 18.96 2.31
N ALA A 58 -7.41 19.98 2.32
CA ALA A 58 -7.68 20.79 3.52
C ALA A 58 -8.31 19.96 4.64
N ALA A 59 -9.22 19.04 4.32
CA ALA A 59 -9.83 18.13 5.30
C ALA A 59 -8.82 17.09 5.82
N ALA A 60 -7.86 16.68 5.00
CA ALA A 60 -6.80 15.75 5.38
C ALA A 60 -5.68 16.41 6.22
N ALA A 61 -5.47 17.72 6.09
CA ALA A 61 -4.35 18.43 6.70
C ALA A 61 -4.16 18.21 8.22
N PRO A 62 -5.22 18.19 9.07
CA PRO A 62 -5.07 17.90 10.50
C PRO A 62 -4.59 16.49 10.82
N TRP A 63 -4.74 15.58 9.85
CA TRP A 63 -4.42 14.15 9.97
C TRP A 63 -3.07 13.80 9.36
N VAL A 64 -2.35 14.76 8.78
CA VAL A 64 -1.01 14.52 8.25
C VAL A 64 0.00 14.52 9.41
N PRO A 65 0.77 13.45 9.62
CA PRO A 65 1.78 13.39 10.68
C PRO A 65 2.84 14.48 10.52
N SER A 66 3.30 15.03 11.64
CA SER A 66 4.34 16.06 11.66
C SER A 66 5.22 15.92 12.91
N ALA A 67 6.31 16.68 12.99
CA ALA A 67 7.16 16.70 14.18
C ALA A 67 6.41 17.18 15.44
N ASP A 68 5.44 18.09 15.30
CA ASP A 68 4.64 18.62 16.40
C ASP A 68 3.47 17.70 16.76
N ASN A 69 3.02 16.87 15.83
CA ASN A 69 1.97 15.87 16.03
C ASN A 69 2.34 14.58 15.31
N MET A 70 3.14 13.76 15.99
CA MET A 70 3.69 12.51 15.45
C MET A 70 2.61 11.45 15.19
N ASP A 71 1.48 11.52 15.90
CA ASP A 71 0.38 10.57 15.73
C ASP A 71 -0.98 11.27 15.84
N PRO A 72 -1.41 11.93 14.75
CA PRO A 72 -2.72 12.58 14.70
C PRO A 72 -3.88 11.59 14.79
N SER A 73 -3.64 10.29 14.59
CA SER A 73 -4.70 9.28 14.64
C SER A 73 -5.35 9.18 16.02
N THR A 74 -4.63 9.55 17.09
CA THR A 74 -5.14 9.58 18.47
C THR A 74 -6.37 10.46 18.67
N ALA A 75 -6.58 11.45 17.79
CA ALA A 75 -7.76 12.32 17.82
C ALA A 75 -8.98 11.71 17.11
N ILE A 76 -8.84 10.57 16.41
CA ILE A 76 -9.95 9.90 15.71
C ILE A 76 -10.88 9.24 16.74
N PRO A 77 -12.17 9.61 16.79
CA PRO A 77 -13.09 9.02 17.76
C PRO A 77 -13.25 7.50 17.57
N GLY A 78 -13.05 6.74 18.66
CA GLY A 78 -13.23 5.29 18.68
C GLY A 78 -12.05 4.49 18.13
N ILE A 79 -10.91 5.13 17.86
CA ILE A 79 -9.67 4.43 17.53
C ILE A 79 -9.13 3.71 18.77
N TYR A 80 -8.65 2.49 18.55
CA TYR A 80 -7.78 1.80 19.49
C TYR A 80 -6.33 2.15 19.18
N VAL A 81 -5.58 2.48 20.23
CA VAL A 81 -4.14 2.76 20.16
C VAL A 81 -3.46 1.92 21.24
N GLY A 82 -2.63 0.98 20.81
CA GLY A 82 -1.84 0.09 21.67
C GLY A 82 -0.47 0.64 22.03
N LYS A 83 -0.23 1.93 21.77
CA LYS A 83 1.06 2.58 21.98
C LYS A 83 1.24 3.03 23.44
N SER A 84 2.50 3.17 23.84
CA SER A 84 2.94 3.85 25.04
C SER A 84 3.95 4.94 24.65
N VAL A 85 3.87 6.11 25.28
CA VAL A 85 4.79 7.22 25.04
C VAL A 85 5.74 7.33 26.24
N THR A 86 7.04 7.24 26.01
CA THR A 86 8.07 7.40 27.04
C THR A 86 8.26 8.87 27.40
N ALA A 87 8.99 9.15 28.49
CA ALA A 87 9.16 10.51 29.01
C ALA A 87 9.88 11.47 28.03
N ASP A 88 10.67 10.94 27.10
CA ASP A 88 11.36 11.66 26.02
C ASP A 88 10.49 11.84 24.76
N GLY A 89 9.23 11.38 24.78
CA GLY A 89 8.31 11.48 23.65
C GLY A 89 8.39 10.32 22.65
N THR A 90 9.27 9.33 22.87
CA THR A 90 9.37 8.16 21.98
C THR A 90 8.11 7.30 22.04
N ILE A 91 7.56 6.96 20.87
CA ILE A 91 6.40 6.06 20.75
C ILE A 91 6.91 4.62 20.76
N THR A 92 6.30 3.79 21.61
CA THR A 92 6.64 2.38 21.78
C THR A 92 5.37 1.53 21.77
N TYR A 93 5.50 0.24 21.46
CA TYR A 93 4.40 -0.72 21.49
C TYR A 93 4.78 -1.89 22.40
N PRO A 94 4.59 -1.78 23.72
CA PRO A 94 5.09 -2.78 24.68
C PRO A 94 4.48 -4.17 24.43
N ASP A 95 3.23 -4.22 23.97
CA ASP A 95 2.51 -5.46 23.69
C ASP A 95 2.76 -6.00 22.28
N TYR A 96 3.15 -5.13 21.33
CA TYR A 96 3.35 -5.49 19.92
C TYR A 96 4.81 -5.35 19.53
N LYS A 97 5.63 -6.33 19.94
CA LYS A 97 7.06 -6.36 19.58
C LYS A 97 7.24 -6.64 18.09
N ALA A 98 8.09 -5.83 17.47
CA ALA A 98 8.52 -5.91 16.09
C ALA A 98 9.54 -7.05 15.85
N ALA A 99 9.69 -7.47 14.60
CA ALA A 99 10.68 -8.41 14.05
C ALA A 99 10.79 -9.75 14.78
N LEU A 100 9.66 -10.24 15.27
CA LEU A 100 9.56 -11.58 15.83
C LEU A 100 8.86 -12.47 14.81
N HIS A 101 9.67 -13.15 14.00
CA HIS A 101 9.15 -14.02 12.95
C HIS A 101 8.66 -15.37 13.48
N VAL A 102 7.52 -15.81 12.97
CA VAL A 102 7.02 -17.18 13.08
C VAL A 102 7.08 -17.88 11.72
N ASN A 103 7.06 -19.21 11.76
CA ASN A 103 7.01 -20.03 10.56
C ASN A 103 5.58 -20.11 9.98
N ALA A 104 5.46 -20.43 8.70
CA ALA A 104 4.19 -20.57 7.98
C ALA A 104 3.18 -21.54 8.61
N THR A 105 3.65 -22.51 9.41
CA THR A 105 2.79 -23.50 10.10
C THR A 105 2.39 -23.07 11.51
N GLN A 106 3.02 -22.05 12.08
CA GLN A 106 2.74 -21.57 13.43
C GLN A 106 1.57 -20.60 13.43
N ARG A 107 0.97 -20.34 14.58
CA ARG A 107 -0.08 -19.33 14.75
C ARG A 107 0.29 -18.44 15.91
N VAL A 108 -0.12 -17.18 15.86
CA VAL A 108 0.09 -16.24 16.96
C VAL A 108 -1.21 -16.05 17.73
N ALA A 109 -1.11 -16.05 19.05
CA ALA A 109 -2.21 -15.77 19.97
C ALA A 109 -2.39 -14.25 20.13
N TYR A 110 -2.83 -13.59 19.05
CA TYR A 110 -3.19 -12.18 19.09
C TYR A 110 -4.35 -11.93 20.06
N ASP A 111 -4.37 -10.75 20.67
CA ASP A 111 -5.39 -10.30 21.61
C ASP A 111 -6.50 -9.46 20.94
N ARG A 112 -6.29 -9.08 19.68
CA ARG A 112 -7.19 -8.28 18.86
C ARG A 112 -7.38 -8.91 17.49
N PHE A 113 -8.60 -8.79 16.96
CA PHE A 113 -8.99 -9.34 15.66
C PHE A 113 -9.78 -8.31 14.83
N PRO A 114 -9.35 -8.02 13.58
CA PRO A 114 -8.07 -8.40 12.98
C PRO A 114 -6.86 -7.88 13.77
N PRO A 115 -5.71 -8.55 13.76
CA PRO A 115 -4.56 -8.15 14.55
C PRO A 115 -3.93 -6.83 14.10
N VAL A 116 -3.21 -6.18 15.02
CA VAL A 116 -2.59 -4.86 14.77
C VAL A 116 -1.07 -4.87 14.93
N GLY A 117 -0.44 -6.00 15.25
CA GLY A 117 0.99 -6.05 15.47
C GLY A 117 1.42 -7.30 16.26
N GLY A 118 2.71 -7.37 16.58
CA GLY A 118 3.33 -8.48 17.30
C GLY A 118 4.00 -9.49 16.38
N PRO A 119 4.30 -10.71 16.88
CA PRO A 119 4.93 -11.75 16.07
C PRO A 119 4.12 -12.03 14.80
N HIS A 120 4.80 -12.33 13.70
CA HIS A 120 4.18 -12.44 12.38
C HIS A 120 5.04 -13.28 11.44
N ASP A 121 4.53 -13.60 10.24
CA ASP A 121 5.24 -14.48 9.31
C ASP A 121 6.35 -13.70 8.60
N ALA A 122 7.54 -14.27 8.40
CA ALA A 122 8.63 -13.60 7.68
C ALA A 122 8.26 -13.23 6.22
N THR A 123 7.23 -13.85 5.65
CA THR A 123 6.69 -13.47 4.34
C THR A 123 5.53 -12.50 4.52
N TRP A 124 5.72 -11.22 4.18
CA TRP A 124 4.61 -10.26 4.16
C TRP A 124 3.68 -10.49 2.97
N ALA A 125 2.41 -10.11 3.12
CA ALA A 125 1.47 -10.07 2.01
C ALA A 125 1.77 -8.89 1.06
N ALA A 126 1.42 -9.00 -0.23
CA ALA A 126 1.52 -7.86 -1.14
C ALA A 126 0.59 -6.72 -0.71
N CYS A 127 1.14 -5.51 -0.57
CA CYS A 127 0.42 -4.36 0.00
C CYS A 127 0.46 -3.08 -0.84
N ASN A 128 0.74 -3.20 -2.14
CA ASN A 128 0.69 -2.08 -3.09
C ASN A 128 -0.63 -2.02 -3.85
N GLY A 129 -1.70 -1.75 -3.10
CA GLY A 129 -3.04 -1.50 -3.64
C GLY A 129 -3.79 -2.78 -4.01
N VAL A 130 -3.55 -3.85 -3.24
CA VAL A 130 -4.07 -5.18 -3.51
C VAL A 130 -5.45 -5.36 -2.87
N VAL A 131 -6.40 -5.79 -3.69
CA VAL A 131 -7.74 -6.22 -3.27
C VAL A 131 -7.77 -7.75 -3.27
N TYR A 132 -7.60 -8.36 -2.11
CA TYR A 132 -7.67 -9.82 -1.99
C TYR A 132 -9.13 -10.29 -2.10
N GLY A 133 -9.36 -11.27 -2.98
CA GLY A 133 -10.68 -11.91 -3.12
C GLY A 133 -10.99 -12.93 -2.02
N LYS A 134 -9.99 -13.35 -1.25
CA LYS A 134 -10.07 -14.35 -0.17
C LYS A 134 -9.54 -13.78 1.14
N ALA A 135 -10.05 -14.29 2.25
CA ALA A 135 -9.50 -13.96 3.56
C ALA A 135 -8.06 -14.48 3.67
N VAL A 136 -7.15 -13.61 4.08
CA VAL A 136 -5.70 -13.86 4.14
C VAL A 136 -5.31 -14.21 5.58
N ARG A 137 -4.34 -15.09 5.73
CA ARG A 137 -3.71 -15.41 7.01
C ARG A 137 -3.22 -14.15 7.73
N ASP A 138 -3.58 -14.05 9.01
CA ASP A 138 -3.31 -12.89 9.86
C ASP A 138 -1.82 -12.54 9.90
N GLU A 139 -0.97 -13.54 10.12
CA GLU A 139 0.47 -13.36 10.30
C GLU A 139 1.16 -12.76 9.05
N ASN A 140 0.65 -13.00 7.84
CA ASN A 140 1.18 -12.36 6.62
C ASN A 140 0.72 -10.90 6.50
N MET A 141 -0.51 -10.59 6.93
CA MET A 141 -1.05 -9.23 6.92
C MET A 141 -0.41 -8.36 7.99
N VAL A 142 -0.13 -8.90 9.18
CA VAL A 142 0.53 -8.17 10.28
C VAL A 142 1.91 -7.66 9.87
N HIS A 143 2.69 -8.45 9.13
CA HIS A 143 3.99 -8.00 8.62
C HIS A 143 3.85 -6.75 7.74
N THR A 144 2.79 -6.64 6.91
CA THR A 144 2.57 -5.41 6.12
C THR A 144 2.36 -4.17 7.00
N LEU A 145 1.77 -4.33 8.18
CA LEU A 145 1.58 -3.24 9.14
C LEU A 145 2.93 -2.79 9.72
N GLU A 146 3.85 -3.73 9.90
CA GLU A 146 5.22 -3.46 10.36
C GLU A 146 5.96 -2.53 9.40
N HIS A 147 5.72 -2.69 8.09
CA HIS A 147 6.24 -1.84 7.02
C HIS A 147 5.49 -0.49 6.89
N GLY A 148 4.52 -0.21 7.74
CA GLY A 148 3.73 1.02 7.70
C GLY A 148 2.53 0.98 6.75
N ALA A 149 2.10 -0.21 6.31
CA ALA A 149 0.89 -0.35 5.52
C ALA A 149 -0.40 -0.20 6.35
N VAL A 150 -1.49 0.09 5.65
CA VAL A 150 -2.85 -0.02 6.18
C VAL A 150 -3.52 -1.25 5.58
N TRP A 151 -4.02 -2.12 6.46
CA TRP A 151 -4.90 -3.22 6.07
C TRP A 151 -6.35 -2.83 6.35
N ILE A 152 -7.19 -2.92 5.31
CA ILE A 152 -8.64 -2.76 5.42
C ILE A 152 -9.30 -4.14 5.39
N ALA A 153 -9.77 -4.60 6.53
CA ALA A 153 -10.55 -5.81 6.68
C ALA A 153 -12.05 -5.50 6.61
N TYR A 154 -12.83 -6.36 5.95
CA TYR A 154 -14.28 -6.21 5.89
C TYR A 154 -15.01 -7.52 6.13
N ASN A 155 -16.19 -7.49 6.76
CA ASN A 155 -17.06 -8.65 6.86
C ASN A 155 -18.01 -8.70 5.66
N PRO A 156 -17.87 -9.68 4.73
CA PRO A 156 -18.74 -9.77 3.55
C PRO A 156 -20.22 -9.91 3.87
N ALA A 157 -20.57 -10.47 5.04
CA ALA A 157 -21.95 -10.68 5.46
C ALA A 157 -22.59 -9.44 6.11
N LYS A 158 -21.81 -8.40 6.43
CA LYS A 158 -22.29 -7.20 7.13
C LYS A 158 -22.12 -5.90 6.34
N LEU A 159 -21.39 -5.92 5.23
CA LEU A 159 -21.19 -4.75 4.38
C LEU A 159 -22.52 -4.25 3.80
N ALA A 160 -22.71 -2.94 3.82
CA ALA A 160 -23.82 -2.32 3.12
C ALA A 160 -23.59 -2.37 1.59
N PRO A 161 -24.67 -2.38 0.78
CA PRO A 161 -24.55 -2.29 -0.67
C PRO A 161 -23.71 -1.06 -1.10
N GLY A 162 -22.74 -1.28 -2.00
CA GLY A 162 -21.86 -0.23 -2.51
C GLY A 162 -20.61 0.06 -1.68
N ASP A 163 -20.58 -0.27 -0.38
CA ASP A 163 -19.40 -0.03 0.47
C ASP A 163 -18.17 -0.78 -0.05
N LEU A 164 -18.33 -1.99 -0.59
CA LEU A 164 -17.23 -2.76 -1.16
C LEU A 164 -16.53 -2.01 -2.32
N ASP A 165 -17.30 -1.34 -3.17
CA ASP A 165 -16.74 -0.60 -4.31
C ASP A 165 -16.04 0.69 -3.85
N VAL A 166 -16.56 1.34 -2.80
CA VAL A 166 -15.87 2.47 -2.14
C VAL A 166 -14.53 2.02 -1.57
N LEU A 167 -14.50 0.90 -0.83
CA LEU A 167 -13.25 0.37 -0.28
C LEU A 167 -12.24 -0.01 -1.37
N LYS A 168 -12.69 -0.67 -2.44
CA LYS A 168 -11.83 -0.99 -3.59
C LYS A 168 -11.25 0.26 -4.23
N GLY A 169 -12.03 1.34 -4.33
CA GLY A 169 -11.58 2.63 -4.83
C GLY A 169 -10.52 3.31 -3.95
N LEU A 170 -10.56 3.08 -2.64
CA LEU A 170 -9.54 3.56 -1.70
C LEU A 170 -8.23 2.77 -1.76
N VAL A 171 -8.29 1.50 -2.18
CA VAL A 171 -7.13 0.60 -2.18
C VAL A 171 -6.45 0.52 -3.54
N THR A 172 -7.21 0.39 -4.62
CA THR A 172 -6.66 0.06 -5.95
C THR A 172 -5.61 1.07 -6.39
N GLY A 173 -4.38 0.61 -6.65
CA GLY A 173 -3.27 1.43 -7.11
C GLY A 173 -2.60 2.30 -6.04
N GLN A 174 -3.04 2.23 -4.78
CA GLN A 174 -2.46 2.96 -3.67
C GLN A 174 -1.40 2.12 -2.98
N THR A 175 -0.16 2.61 -2.94
CA THR A 175 0.93 1.93 -2.24
C THR A 175 0.68 1.86 -0.73
N PHE A 176 1.20 0.82 -0.06
CA PHE A 176 1.05 0.62 1.38
C PHE A 176 -0.42 0.57 1.87
N ILE A 177 -1.32 0.08 1.01
CA ILE A 177 -2.70 -0.24 1.37
C ILE A 177 -3.06 -1.58 0.76
N SER A 178 -3.72 -2.43 1.54
CA SER A 178 -4.36 -3.64 1.06
C SER A 178 -5.73 -3.82 1.68
N MET A 179 -6.59 -4.63 1.06
CA MET A 179 -7.86 -5.02 1.66
C MET A 179 -8.16 -6.50 1.47
N SER A 180 -8.82 -7.12 2.46
CA SER A 180 -9.25 -8.51 2.39
C SER A 180 -10.54 -8.78 3.16
N PRO A 181 -11.34 -9.79 2.77
CA PRO A 181 -12.41 -10.33 3.59
C PRO A 181 -11.90 -10.77 4.96
N TYR A 182 -12.70 -10.56 5.99
CA TYR A 182 -12.50 -11.07 7.34
C TYR A 182 -13.85 -11.57 7.91
N PRO A 183 -14.22 -12.83 7.62
CA PRO A 183 -15.59 -13.33 7.88
C PRO A 183 -16.03 -13.29 9.36
N THR A 184 -15.09 -13.37 10.29
CA THR A 184 -15.35 -13.35 11.75
C THR A 184 -15.37 -11.94 12.34
N LEU A 185 -15.19 -10.88 11.53
CA LEU A 185 -15.17 -9.51 12.01
C LEU A 185 -16.53 -9.13 12.62
N ASP A 186 -16.50 -8.59 13.83
CA ASP A 186 -17.67 -8.18 14.60
C ASP A 186 -18.38 -6.95 14.03
N GLN A 187 -17.67 -6.11 13.26
CA GLN A 187 -18.18 -4.93 12.56
C GLN A 187 -18.16 -5.11 11.03
N PRO A 188 -18.80 -4.21 10.25
CA PRO A 188 -18.72 -4.28 8.79
C PRO A 188 -17.30 -4.06 8.26
N ILE A 189 -16.58 -3.10 8.83
CA ILE A 189 -15.26 -2.67 8.36
C ILE A 189 -14.33 -2.43 9.54
N SER A 190 -13.08 -2.84 9.41
CA SER A 190 -12.01 -2.47 10.33
C SER A 190 -10.75 -2.11 9.55
N LEU A 191 -10.07 -1.05 9.98
CA LEU A 191 -8.76 -0.65 9.49
C LEU A 191 -7.70 -0.96 10.53
N GLN A 192 -6.56 -1.48 10.10
CA GLN A 192 -5.41 -1.80 10.92
C GLN A 192 -4.18 -1.07 10.38
N SER A 193 -3.38 -0.56 11.31
CA SER A 193 -1.97 -0.15 11.13
C SER A 193 -1.23 -0.63 12.38
N TRP A 194 0.10 -0.58 12.42
CA TRP A 194 0.86 -1.11 13.55
C TRP A 194 0.41 -0.47 14.87
N GLY A 195 -0.08 -1.30 15.80
CA GLY A 195 -0.63 -0.89 17.09
C GLY A 195 -1.93 -0.06 17.04
N HIS A 196 -2.57 0.08 15.88
CA HIS A 196 -3.74 0.93 15.68
C HIS A 196 -4.90 0.17 15.04
N GLN A 197 -6.12 0.38 15.54
CA GLN A 197 -7.32 -0.14 14.90
C GLN A 197 -8.50 0.82 14.98
N LEU A 198 -9.20 0.96 13.86
CA LEU A 198 -10.49 1.62 13.80
C LEU A 198 -11.54 0.63 13.29
N LYS A 199 -12.72 0.62 13.90
CA LYS A 199 -13.89 -0.11 13.38
C LYS A 199 -14.98 0.89 13.04
N VAL A 200 -15.57 0.74 11.85
CA VAL A 200 -16.61 1.65 11.34
C VAL A 200 -17.77 0.87 10.74
N GLN A 201 -18.93 1.53 10.64
CA GLN A 201 -20.15 0.93 10.10
C GLN A 201 -20.27 1.06 8.58
N SER A 202 -19.56 1.99 7.95
CA SER A 202 -19.67 2.27 6.52
C SER A 202 -18.35 2.74 5.93
N ALA A 203 -18.13 2.45 4.65
CA ALA A 203 -16.93 2.84 3.91
C ALA A 203 -16.86 4.36 3.66
N SER A 204 -18.00 5.05 3.70
CA SER A 204 -18.05 6.52 3.57
C SER A 204 -17.89 7.27 4.89
N ASP A 205 -17.64 6.58 6.00
CA ASP A 205 -17.31 7.22 7.28
C ASP A 205 -16.02 8.06 7.10
N PRO A 206 -16.03 9.37 7.40
CA PRO A 206 -14.86 10.23 7.18
C PRO A 206 -13.61 9.70 7.87
N ARG A 207 -13.77 9.03 9.03
CA ARG A 207 -12.68 8.46 9.81
C ARG A 207 -11.86 7.42 9.04
N VAL A 208 -12.40 6.81 7.99
CA VAL A 208 -11.66 5.90 7.09
C VAL A 208 -10.51 6.64 6.41
N LYS A 209 -10.78 7.81 5.81
CA LYS A 209 -9.75 8.62 5.15
C LYS A 209 -8.81 9.26 6.16
N GLU A 210 -9.34 9.68 7.32
CA GLU A 210 -8.54 10.25 8.42
C GLU A 210 -7.51 9.22 8.93
N PHE A 211 -7.94 7.98 9.16
CA PHE A 211 -7.07 6.88 9.58
C PHE A 211 -5.97 6.59 8.56
N ILE A 212 -6.33 6.46 7.27
CA ILE A 212 -5.36 6.22 6.19
C ILE A 212 -4.34 7.36 6.12
N THR A 213 -4.79 8.61 6.21
CA THR A 213 -3.90 9.78 6.17
C THR A 213 -2.95 9.83 7.36
N ALA A 214 -3.45 9.50 8.55
CA ALA A 214 -2.69 9.57 9.80
C ALA A 214 -1.67 8.45 9.99
N LEU A 215 -1.88 7.27 9.38
CA LEU A 215 -1.13 6.07 9.74
C LEU A 215 -0.37 5.42 8.59
N ARG A 216 -0.83 5.58 7.34
CA ARG A 216 -0.10 5.01 6.19
C ARG A 216 1.26 5.68 6.06
N LEU A 217 2.33 4.90 6.14
CA LEU A 217 3.71 5.38 6.10
C LEU A 217 4.03 6.48 7.14
N ASN A 218 3.32 6.50 8.26
CA ASN A 218 3.66 7.41 9.36
C ASN A 218 4.90 6.91 10.12
N GLN A 219 6.07 7.41 9.75
CA GLN A 219 7.38 6.99 10.29
C GLN A 219 7.51 7.06 11.82
N TYR A 220 6.62 7.75 12.53
CA TYR A 220 6.67 7.85 13.98
C TYR A 220 6.00 6.67 14.70
N VAL A 221 5.20 5.85 13.99
CA VAL A 221 4.29 4.89 14.62
C VAL A 221 4.39 3.47 14.08
N TYR A 222 5.19 3.19 13.05
CA TYR A 222 5.50 1.82 12.63
C TYR A 222 7.00 1.54 12.79
N PRO A 223 7.38 0.29 13.09
CA PRO A 223 8.73 -0.02 13.56
C PRO A 223 9.78 -0.15 12.45
N GLU A 224 9.41 -0.56 11.23
CA GLU A 224 10.39 -0.81 10.15
C GLU A 224 10.39 0.28 9.07
N ILE A 225 10.92 1.45 9.44
CA ILE A 225 10.95 2.63 8.57
C ILE A 225 11.71 2.34 7.27
N GLY A 226 11.04 2.55 6.13
CA GLY A 226 11.65 2.37 4.80
C GLY A 226 11.51 0.96 4.22
N ALA A 227 10.86 0.03 4.92
CA ALA A 227 10.55 -1.30 4.41
C ALA A 227 9.70 -1.25 3.13
N THR A 228 9.83 -2.26 2.28
CA THR A 228 9.09 -2.32 1.01
C THR A 228 7.74 -3.04 1.15
N CYS A 229 6.72 -2.53 0.45
CA CYS A 229 5.46 -3.26 0.25
C CYS A 229 5.47 -4.15 -1.02
N ASP A 230 6.55 -4.11 -1.81
CA ASP A 230 6.67 -4.92 -3.02
C ASP A 230 6.92 -6.38 -2.65
N GLN A 231 5.92 -7.23 -2.89
CA GLN A 231 6.02 -8.67 -2.73
C GLN A 231 5.52 -9.40 -3.99
N PRO A 232 6.31 -9.47 -5.07
CA PRO A 232 5.87 -10.07 -6.32
C PRO A 232 5.71 -11.60 -6.26
N THR A 233 6.24 -12.26 -5.23
CA THR A 233 6.18 -13.73 -5.07
C THR A 233 5.01 -14.22 -4.24
N PHE A 234 4.27 -13.32 -3.57
CA PHE A 234 3.10 -13.70 -2.78
C PHE A 234 1.90 -13.89 -3.71
N ASP A 235 1.31 -15.09 -3.68
CA ASP A 235 0.16 -15.41 -4.52
C ASP A 235 -1.09 -14.67 -4.01
N THR A 236 -1.48 -13.61 -4.73
CA THR A 236 -2.67 -12.81 -4.38
C THR A 236 -3.99 -13.49 -4.70
N GLU A 237 -3.99 -14.48 -5.61
CA GLU A 237 -5.18 -15.22 -6.02
C GLU A 237 -5.44 -16.42 -5.09
N ASN A 238 -4.37 -17.03 -4.58
CA ASN A 238 -4.41 -18.14 -3.61
C ASN A 238 -3.50 -17.85 -2.41
N PRO A 239 -3.79 -16.79 -1.64
CA PRO A 239 -2.98 -16.46 -0.48
C PRO A 239 -3.07 -17.57 0.59
N PRO A 240 -2.06 -17.68 1.47
CA PRO A 240 -2.16 -18.47 2.68
C PRO A 240 -3.49 -18.20 3.40
N ALA A 241 -4.24 -19.27 3.65
CA ALA A 241 -5.63 -19.16 4.05
C ALA A 241 -5.75 -18.59 5.48
N PHE A 242 -6.71 -17.68 5.65
CA PHE A 242 -7.20 -17.32 6.97
C PHE A 242 -7.79 -18.54 7.70
N ASP A 243 -7.37 -18.73 8.95
CA ASP A 243 -7.90 -19.76 9.85
C ASP A 243 -8.71 -19.10 10.98
N PRO A 244 -10.06 -19.19 10.95
CA PRO A 244 -10.93 -18.61 11.98
C PRO A 244 -11.01 -19.44 13.26
N SER A 245 -10.41 -20.64 13.31
CA SER A 245 -10.50 -21.51 14.49
C SER A 245 -9.83 -20.86 15.69
N PRO A 246 -10.30 -21.12 16.92
CA PRO A 246 -9.61 -20.69 18.12
C PRO A 246 -8.14 -21.09 18.10
N ARG A 247 -7.27 -20.21 18.58
CA ARG A 247 -5.83 -20.46 18.63
C ARG A 247 -5.54 -21.58 19.62
N GLY A 248 -4.74 -22.57 19.19
CA GLY A 248 -4.36 -23.72 20.02
C GLY A 248 -3.40 -23.33 21.15
N ALA A 249 -3.18 -24.25 22.10
CA ALA A 249 -2.22 -24.06 23.20
C ALA A 249 -0.75 -23.99 22.72
N ASP A 250 -0.50 -24.40 21.48
CA ASP A 250 0.77 -24.33 20.76
C ASP A 250 0.98 -22.99 20.03
N ALA A 251 -0.01 -22.09 20.05
CA ALA A 251 0.14 -20.77 19.46
C ALA A 251 1.23 -19.95 20.17
N ILE A 252 2.03 -19.26 19.38
CA ILE A 252 3.05 -18.34 19.88
C ILE A 252 2.37 -17.20 20.63
N PRO A 253 2.76 -16.92 21.88
CA PRO A 253 2.18 -15.83 22.64
C PRO A 253 2.51 -14.48 21.99
N LEU A 254 1.62 -13.50 22.15
CA LEU A 254 1.82 -12.14 21.62
C LEU A 254 3.13 -11.50 22.10
N SER A 255 3.60 -11.84 23.30
CA SER A 255 4.89 -11.40 23.84
C SER A 255 6.12 -11.87 23.04
N GLY A 256 5.91 -12.84 22.14
CA GLY A 256 6.94 -13.51 21.34
C GLY A 256 7.89 -14.39 22.16
N ALA A 257 7.47 -14.82 23.36
CA ALA A 257 8.29 -15.68 24.20
C ALA A 257 8.73 -16.94 23.43
N GLY A 258 10.04 -17.19 23.39
CA GLY A 258 10.64 -18.30 22.65
C GLY A 258 11.09 -17.97 21.22
N LEU A 259 10.84 -16.75 20.72
CA LEU A 259 11.34 -16.28 19.44
C LEU A 259 12.61 -15.43 19.59
N THR A 260 13.40 -15.37 18.52
CA THR A 260 14.57 -14.49 18.38
C THR A 260 14.24 -13.34 17.43
N THR A 261 14.65 -12.13 17.78
CA THR A 261 14.50 -10.95 16.93
C THR A 261 15.31 -11.06 15.65
N ALA A 262 14.69 -10.78 14.51
CA ALA A 262 15.36 -10.70 13.22
C ALA A 262 16.15 -9.39 13.12
N THR A 263 17.48 -9.48 13.07
CA THR A 263 18.35 -8.28 13.09
C THR A 263 18.37 -7.50 11.78
N SER A 264 17.94 -8.10 10.66
CA SER A 264 17.86 -7.43 9.34
C SER A 264 16.82 -6.32 9.32
N GLU A 265 15.72 -6.49 10.05
CA GLU A 265 14.56 -5.58 10.01
C GLU A 265 14.68 -4.42 11.03
N MET A 266 15.72 -4.39 11.87
CA MET A 266 15.90 -3.32 12.88
C MET A 266 16.78 -2.18 12.43
N ALA A 267 17.40 -2.28 11.24
CA ALA A 267 18.44 -1.38 10.78
C ALA A 267 17.93 0.01 10.32
N GLY A 268 16.61 0.26 10.33
CA GLY A 268 16.02 1.53 9.89
C GLY A 268 15.93 2.64 10.95
N ALA A 269 16.20 2.34 12.24
CA ALA A 269 15.95 3.28 13.34
C ALA A 269 17.17 4.12 13.78
N ASP A 270 18.39 3.81 13.33
CA ASP A 270 19.63 4.52 13.74
C ASP A 270 20.46 4.98 12.53
N SER A 271 19.98 6.02 11.85
CA SER A 271 20.83 6.82 10.97
C SER A 271 20.67 8.30 11.34
N GLY A 272 21.11 8.66 12.54
CA GLY A 272 20.83 9.98 13.08
C GLY A 272 21.74 10.50 14.18
N SER A 273 23.03 10.12 14.26
CA SER A 273 24.04 10.96 14.92
C SER A 273 25.47 10.46 14.72
N GLN A 274 26.23 11.06 13.81
CA GLN A 274 27.66 11.33 14.02
C GLN A 274 28.02 12.66 13.36
N SER A 275 27.92 13.75 14.12
CA SER A 275 28.65 14.99 13.88
C SER A 275 30.05 14.86 14.49
N GLY A 276 31.09 15.04 13.68
CA GLY A 276 32.47 14.97 14.12
C GLY A 276 33.48 15.52 13.10
N GLU A 277 33.42 16.84 12.91
CA GLU A 277 34.54 17.74 12.64
C GLU A 277 35.27 17.75 11.28
N VAL A 278 35.69 18.97 10.93
CA VAL A 278 36.06 19.48 9.60
C VAL A 278 37.58 19.68 9.53
N SER A 279 38.21 19.29 8.42
CA SER A 279 39.26 20.10 7.77
C SER A 279 39.80 19.44 6.50
N GLY A 280 40.00 20.26 5.45
CA GLY A 280 41.03 20.00 4.44
C GLY A 280 40.56 20.01 2.98
N VAL A 281 40.56 21.21 2.40
CA VAL A 281 40.47 21.51 0.96
C VAL A 281 41.51 20.73 0.13
N GLN A 282 41.11 20.09 -0.97
CA GLN A 282 41.80 20.24 -2.27
C GLN A 282 40.98 19.76 -3.49
N THR A 283 41.03 20.60 -4.50
CA THR A 283 40.50 20.51 -5.88
C THR A 283 41.06 19.36 -6.71
N GLY A 284 40.31 18.83 -7.67
CA GLY A 284 40.89 18.05 -8.78
C GLY A 284 39.87 17.29 -9.63
N ALA A 285 39.95 17.45 -10.94
CA ALA A 285 39.00 17.00 -11.94
C ALA A 285 39.23 15.56 -12.46
N THR A 286 38.30 15.13 -13.33
CA THR A 286 38.42 14.21 -14.48
C THR A 286 38.38 12.67 -14.32
N SER A 287 37.37 12.11 -15.01
CA SER A 287 37.44 11.02 -16.03
C SER A 287 37.48 9.54 -15.63
N GLY A 288 36.78 8.73 -16.45
CA GLY A 288 37.01 7.29 -16.66
C GLY A 288 36.01 6.37 -15.95
N ALA A 289 34.94 5.89 -16.58
CA ALA A 289 34.89 4.73 -17.48
C ALA A 289 35.10 3.36 -16.80
N ALA A 290 33.99 2.59 -16.78
CA ALA A 290 33.84 1.14 -16.93
C ALA A 290 34.85 0.17 -16.25
N THR A 291 34.33 -0.76 -15.46
CA THR A 291 34.38 -2.22 -15.75
C THR A 291 33.65 -3.06 -14.70
N SER A 292 32.81 -3.99 -15.16
CA SER A 292 32.41 -5.20 -14.43
C SER A 292 33.54 -6.24 -14.44
N PRO A 293 33.52 -7.21 -13.51
CA PRO A 293 33.35 -8.61 -13.93
C PRO A 293 32.35 -9.34 -13.00
N ALA A 294 31.38 -10.09 -13.53
CA ALA A 294 31.46 -11.46 -14.04
C ALA A 294 31.56 -12.54 -12.94
N VAL A 295 30.39 -13.17 -12.75
CA VAL A 295 30.07 -14.57 -12.42
C VAL A 295 31.23 -15.58 -12.50
N THR A 296 31.33 -16.42 -11.47
CA THR A 296 31.98 -17.74 -11.55
C THR A 296 31.05 -18.80 -10.95
N ALA A 297 30.59 -19.70 -11.80
CA ALA A 297 29.94 -20.95 -11.42
C ALA A 297 31.00 -21.98 -10.98
N GLY A 298 30.70 -22.73 -9.92
CA GLY A 298 31.52 -23.86 -9.45
C GLY A 298 30.62 -25.06 -9.17
N SER A 299 30.74 -26.08 -10.00
CA SER A 299 30.08 -27.38 -9.97
C SER A 299 30.93 -28.45 -9.27
N GLY A 300 30.27 -29.44 -8.64
CA GLY A 300 30.84 -30.73 -8.18
C GLY A 300 30.77 -30.90 -6.65
N THR A 301 30.42 -32.03 -6.04
CA THR A 301 30.30 -33.42 -6.50
C THR A 301 29.58 -34.24 -5.40
N ALA A 302 29.03 -35.38 -5.80
CA ALA A 302 28.31 -36.37 -5.01
C ALA A 302 29.10 -36.99 -3.82
N GLY A 303 28.37 -37.49 -2.81
CA GLY A 303 28.92 -38.29 -1.72
C GLY A 303 27.87 -38.89 -0.76
N THR A 304 27.33 -40.04 -1.15
CA THR A 304 27.11 -41.27 -0.34
C THR A 304 26.34 -41.21 1.01
N ALA A 305 25.22 -41.96 1.04
CA ALA A 305 24.50 -42.39 2.25
C ALA A 305 25.24 -43.51 3.02
N PRO A 306 24.81 -43.80 4.26
CA PRO A 306 24.77 -45.19 4.70
C PRO A 306 23.41 -45.63 5.26
N VAL A 307 23.17 -46.92 5.03
CA VAL A 307 22.01 -47.73 5.45
C VAL A 307 22.25 -48.29 6.88
N THR A 308 21.12 -48.65 7.50
CA THR A 308 20.77 -49.14 8.84
C THR A 308 21.61 -50.27 9.49
N PRO A 309 21.29 -50.64 10.75
CA PRO A 309 20.49 -51.87 10.91
C PRO A 309 19.34 -51.81 11.95
N SER A 310 18.40 -52.74 11.75
CA SER A 310 17.24 -53.05 12.59
C SER A 310 17.58 -53.83 13.86
N ALA A 311 16.76 -53.69 14.91
CA ALA A 311 16.44 -54.73 15.90
C ALA A 311 15.07 -54.40 16.53
N THR A 312 14.00 -55.16 16.24
CA THR A 312 13.49 -56.40 16.87
C THR A 312 12.44 -56.12 17.96
N ALA A 313 11.33 -56.84 17.83
CA ALA A 313 10.07 -56.74 18.55
C ALA A 313 10.13 -57.16 20.03
N GLY A 314 9.19 -56.64 20.81
CA GLY A 314 8.81 -57.12 22.14
C GLY A 314 7.32 -56.94 22.38
N THR A 315 6.58 -58.05 22.36
CA THR A 315 5.15 -58.21 22.68
C THR A 315 4.90 -58.22 24.20
N GLY A 316 3.83 -57.58 24.68
CA GLY A 316 3.39 -57.67 26.08
C GLY A 316 2.02 -57.03 26.39
N THR A 317 0.99 -57.87 26.32
CA THR A 317 -0.44 -57.87 26.74
C THR A 317 -0.94 -56.88 27.82
N PRO A 318 -2.24 -56.48 27.81
CA PRO A 318 -2.81 -55.39 28.63
C PRO A 318 -3.32 -55.83 30.01
N ALA A 319 -3.41 -54.86 30.94
CA ALA A 319 -4.00 -55.03 32.27
C ALA A 319 -5.36 -54.33 32.40
N ALA A 320 -6.20 -54.97 33.20
CA ALA A 320 -7.66 -54.89 33.23
C ALA A 320 -8.26 -53.70 34.01
N THR A 321 -9.46 -53.33 33.58
CA THR A 321 -10.49 -52.56 34.29
C THR A 321 -11.10 -53.38 35.44
N PRO A 322 -11.53 -52.75 36.55
CA PRO A 322 -12.61 -53.27 37.36
C PRO A 322 -13.85 -52.36 37.33
N THR A 323 -14.98 -53.06 37.29
CA THR A 323 -16.38 -52.63 37.31
C THR A 323 -16.83 -51.92 38.59
N SER A 324 -17.93 -51.18 38.43
CA SER A 324 -18.74 -50.50 39.44
C SER A 324 -19.15 -51.33 40.66
N ARG A 325 -19.24 -50.66 41.81
CA ARG A 325 -20.43 -50.68 42.66
C ARG A 325 -20.52 -49.40 43.49
#